data_AF-A0A7K2ZC03-F1
#
_entry.id   AF-A0A7K2ZC03-F1
#
_cell.length_a   1.000
_cell.length_b   1.000
_cell.length_c   1.000
_cell.angle_alpha   90.00
_cell.angle_beta   90.00
_cell.angle_gamma   90.00
#
_symmetry.space_group_name_H-M   'P 1'
#
loop_
_entity.id
_entity.type
_entity.pdbx_description
1 polymer ?
#
loop_
_entity_poly.entity_id
_entity_poly.type
_entity_poly.pdbx_seq_one_letter_code
_entity_poly.pdbx_strand_id
1 'polypeptide(L)' 'AVPPPALAGAQGAYLHPGNLTRLPGLYLAGGWSHPGGGLAHAGMSGTLVAGLVVEGDGFRGSQ' A
#
# COMPACT_ATOMS: atom_id res chain seq x y z
N ALA A 1 -13.15 8.96 -4.28
CA ALA A 1 -12.49 8.99 -5.61
C ALA A 1 -11.13 8.33 -5.49
N VAL A 2 -10.66 7.64 -6.54
CA VAL A 2 -9.33 7.02 -6.56
C VAL A 2 -8.33 8.04 -7.12
N PRO A 3 -7.21 8.33 -6.44
CA PRO A 3 -6.21 9.28 -6.94
C PRO A 3 -5.54 8.75 -8.21
N PRO A 4 -4.87 9.62 -9.00
CA PRO A 4 -4.09 9.19 -10.14
C PRO A 4 -2.87 8.36 -9.71
N PRO A 5 -2.24 7.60 -10.63
CA PRO A 5 -1.04 6.82 -10.32
C PRO A 5 0.07 7.66 -9.66
N ALA A 6 0.73 7.07 -8.66
CA ALA A 6 1.88 7.68 -8.00
C ALA A 6 3.19 7.24 -8.67
N LEU A 7 4.15 8.15 -8.79
CA LEU A 7 5.45 7.92 -9.42
C LEU A 7 6.56 8.41 -8.49
N ALA A 8 7.73 7.78 -8.52
CA ALA A 8 8.85 8.06 -7.61
C ALA A 8 9.60 9.38 -7.85
N GLY A 9 8.98 10.34 -8.54
CA GLY A 9 9.56 11.66 -8.81
C GLY A 9 9.89 12.45 -7.54
N ALA A 10 10.71 13.49 -7.69
CA ALA A 10 11.14 14.36 -6.58
C ALA A 10 11.70 13.59 -5.37
N GLN A 11 12.64 12.67 -5.63
CA GLN A 11 13.23 11.81 -4.59
C GLN A 11 12.17 11.01 -3.79
N GLY A 12 11.12 10.57 -4.46
CA GLY A 12 10.01 9.83 -3.84
C GLY A 12 8.98 10.68 -3.12
N ALA A 13 9.05 12.02 -3.17
CA ALA A 13 8.11 12.90 -2.49
C ALA A 13 6.65 12.76 -2.96
N TYR A 14 6.41 12.18 -4.14
CA TYR A 14 5.07 11.93 -4.66
C TYR A 14 4.53 10.52 -4.35
N LEU A 15 5.30 9.69 -3.64
CA LEU A 15 4.84 8.36 -3.23
C LEU A 15 3.89 8.46 -2.04
N HIS A 16 2.88 7.60 -2.04
CA HIS A 16 2.00 7.43 -0.90
C HIS A 16 2.67 6.61 0.22
N PRO A 17 2.23 6.78 1.49
CA PRO A 17 2.75 6.00 2.62
C PRO A 17 2.64 4.50 2.41
N GLY A 18 3.55 3.74 3.04
CA GLY A 18 3.49 2.28 3.08
C GLY A 18 2.25 1.75 3.81
N ASN A 19 1.93 0.47 3.61
CA ASN A 19 0.73 -0.14 4.19
C ASN A 19 0.85 -0.43 5.70
N LEU A 20 2.07 -0.39 6.25
CA LEU A 20 2.36 -0.51 7.69
C LEU A 20 2.44 0.87 8.33
N THR A 21 1.79 1.04 9.48
CA THR A 21 1.95 2.23 10.31
C THR A 21 2.83 1.94 11.53
N ARG A 22 3.17 2.99 12.28
CA ARG A 22 3.87 2.83 13.56
C ARG A 22 3.00 2.26 14.68
N LEU A 23 1.68 2.23 14.51
CA LEU A 23 0.76 1.65 15.49
C LEU A 23 0.53 0.17 15.14
N PRO A 24 0.88 -0.78 16.03
CA PRO A 24 0.70 -2.20 15.76
C PRO A 24 -0.77 -2.52 15.48
N GLY A 25 -1.02 -3.29 14.42
CA GLY A 25 -2.37 -3.67 13.98
C GLY A 25 -3.12 -2.60 13.18
N LEU A 26 -2.56 -1.41 12.97
CA LEU A 26 -3.12 -0.40 12.09
C LEU A 26 -2.42 -0.40 10.73
N TYR A 27 -3.22 -0.60 9.67
CA TYR A 27 -2.78 -0.70 8.28
C TYR A 27 -3.46 0.35 7.40
N LEU A 28 -2.78 0.74 6.31
CA LEU A 28 -3.32 1.66 5.31
C LEU A 28 -3.60 0.91 4.00
N ALA A 29 -4.83 1.02 3.51
CA ALA A 29 -5.30 0.37 2.29
C ALA A 29 -5.95 1.35 1.32
N GLY A 30 -5.89 1.05 0.02
CA GLY A 30 -6.55 1.80 -1.05
C GLY A 30 -5.62 2.80 -1.74
N GLY A 31 -6.18 3.60 -2.65
CA GLY A 31 -5.39 4.39 -3.61
C GLY A 31 -4.49 5.49 -3.01
N TRP A 32 -4.69 5.87 -1.75
CA TRP A 32 -3.85 6.84 -1.03
C TRP A 32 -2.74 6.16 -0.21
N SER A 33 -2.56 4.85 -0.39
CA SER A 33 -1.51 4.03 0.21
C SER A 33 -0.68 3.40 -0.88
N HIS A 34 0.53 2.94 -0.57
CA HIS A 34 1.33 2.11 -1.48
C HIS A 34 0.47 0.94 -2.03
N PRO A 35 0.52 0.63 -3.35
CA PRO A 35 1.39 1.19 -4.39
C PRO A 35 0.89 2.49 -5.07
N GLY A 36 -0.21 3.07 -4.59
CA GLY A 36 -0.70 4.40 -4.98
C GLY A 36 -2.02 4.38 -5.74
N GLY A 37 -2.29 5.45 -6.48
CA GLY A 37 -3.57 5.62 -7.16
C GLY A 37 -3.79 4.72 -8.38
N GLY A 38 -5.02 4.76 -8.89
CA GLY A 38 -5.57 3.81 -9.87
C GLY A 38 -6.30 2.63 -9.23
N LEU A 39 -7.36 2.14 -9.88
CA LEU A 39 -8.22 1.07 -9.33
C LEU A 39 -7.45 -0.23 -9.06
N ALA A 40 -6.54 -0.60 -9.97
CA ALA A 40 -5.71 -1.79 -9.79
C ALA A 40 -4.82 -1.67 -8.55
N HIS A 41 -4.17 -0.52 -8.35
CA HIS A 41 -3.30 -0.29 -7.20
C HIS A 41 -4.07 -0.23 -5.87
N ALA A 42 -5.26 0.37 -5.89
CA ALA A 42 -6.15 0.34 -4.73
C ALA A 42 -6.54 -1.10 -4.34
N GLY A 43 -6.82 -1.97 -5.32
CA GLY A 43 -7.06 -3.39 -5.09
C GLY A 43 -5.84 -4.13 -4.55
N MET A 44 -4.67 -3.94 -5.19
CA MET A 44 -3.41 -4.54 -4.73
C MET A 44 -3.08 -4.15 -3.30
N SER A 45 -3.27 -2.89 -2.92
CA SER A 45 -3.07 -2.42 -1.55
C SER A 45 -3.91 -3.21 -0.54
N GLY A 46 -5.15 -3.55 -0.88
CA GLY A 46 -5.98 -4.43 -0.06
C GLY A 46 -5.40 -5.83 0.09
N THR A 47 -4.91 -6.44 -1.01
CA THR A 47 -4.25 -7.74 -0.97
C THR A 47 -2.97 -7.73 -0.13
N LEU A 48 -2.17 -6.67 -0.24
CA LEU A 48 -0.96 -6.51 0.58
C LEU A 48 -1.30 -6.44 2.08
N VAL A 49 -2.31 -5.64 2.45
CA VAL A 49 -2.77 -5.55 3.84
C VAL A 49 -3.32 -6.88 4.34
N ALA A 50 -4.08 -7.61 3.51
CA ALA A 50 -4.56 -8.94 3.88
C ALA A 50 -3.39 -9.91 4.15
N GLY A 51 -2.36 -9.90 3.32
CA GLY A 51 -1.13 -10.67 3.56
C GLY A 51 -0.43 -10.29 4.86
N LEU A 52 -0.27 -9.00 5.13
CA LEU A 52 0.33 -8.51 6.39
C LEU A 52 -0.50 -8.89 7.64
N VAL A 53 -1.82 -8.91 7.53
CA VAL A 53 -2.71 -9.32 8.63
C VAL A 53 -2.59 -10.82 8.92
N VAL A 54 -2.45 -11.64 7.89
CA VAL A 54 -2.43 -13.11 8.02
C VAL A 54 -1.02 -13.65 8.33
N GLU A 55 0.00 -13.12 7.66
CA GLU A 55 1.38 -13.63 7.69
C GLU A 55 2.34 -12.72 8.47
N GLY A 56 1.89 -11.53 8.88
CA GLY A 56 2.72 -10.55 9.59
C GLY A 56 3.80 -9.90 8.71
N ASP A 57 4.81 -9.32 9.35
CA ASP A 57 5.91 -8.59 8.69
C ASP A 57 6.77 -9.47 7.74
N GLY A 58 6.60 -10.79 7.81
CA GLY A 58 7.28 -11.75 6.95
C GLY A 58 6.66 -11.90 5.56
N PHE A 59 5.47 -11.34 5.31
CA PHE A 59 4.75 -11.45 4.05
C PHE A 59 5.59 -11.00 2.84
N ARG A 60 5.57 -11.80 1.75
CA ARG A 60 6.34 -11.53 0.51
C ARG A 60 5.49 -11.44 -0.76
N GLY A 61 4.16 -11.53 -0.66
CA GLY A 61 3.29 -11.67 -1.82
C GLY A 61 3.11 -13.12 -2.26
N SER A 62 2.46 -13.31 -3.41
CA SER A 62 2.31 -14.63 -4.03
C SER A 62 3.67 -15.17 -4.49
N GLN A 63 3.99 -16.40 -4.10
CA GLN A 63 5.11 -17.19 -4.63
C GLN A 63 4.76 -17.81 -5.99
#